data_AF-A0A850B9E0-F1
#
_entry.id   AF-A0A850B9E0-F1
#
_cell.length_a   1.000
_cell.length_b   1.000
_cell.length_c   1.000
_cell.angle_alpha   90.00
_cell.angle_beta   90.00
_cell.angle_gamma   90.00
#
_symmetry.space_group_name_H-M   'P 1'
#
loop_
_entity.id
_entity.type
_entity.pdbx_description
1 polymer ?
#
loop_
_entity_poly.entity_id
_entity_poly.type
_entity_poly.pdbx_seq_one_letter_code
_entity_poly.pdbx_strand_id
1 'polypeptide(L)'
;MPAAPPDDTGPDPVSRLVERLIEAPSTRLAQARRALVQLQDERRVGALAAALSMHRTSRTAYARIVRTLCEIGADGALEALQAELLRPDCYHRTIIAHLAAHRRYAVLLNAIPDARRAVQRAIARTLAKGRVGAGVGPICRHARYKNGATDRFMVEALRAYGSPGRLVDAVLEDNALSDMERIDAIMRVRDLPGVLRRLDLDRHLTVRSRGATSLAATARRTDVLYRERTRLVRPAASSTDGLLLRPAKGVDASTNERLLRPGETPSDTTDEEEPPRGWLANLIEALRNAFTAE
;
A
#
# COMPACT_ATOMS: atom_id res chain seq x y z
N MET A 1 -15.64 41.82 46.20
CA MET A 1 -14.91 40.55 46.01
C MET A 1 -15.79 39.65 45.14
N PRO A 2 -15.39 39.34 43.89
CA PRO A 2 -16.17 38.43 43.07
C PRO A 2 -15.95 36.99 43.57
N ALA A 3 -17.05 36.25 43.71
CA ALA A 3 -17.05 34.85 44.11
C ALA A 3 -16.30 34.01 43.07
N ALA A 4 -15.38 33.17 43.54
CA ALA A 4 -14.73 32.16 42.72
C ALA A 4 -15.80 31.19 42.17
N PRO A 5 -15.74 30.82 40.88
CA PRO A 5 -16.64 29.80 40.34
C PRO A 5 -16.38 28.45 41.03
N PRO A 6 -17.43 27.64 41.24
CA PRO A 6 -17.28 26.35 41.91
C PRO A 6 -16.37 25.44 41.08
N ASP A 7 -15.36 24.90 41.74
CA ASP A 7 -14.49 23.83 41.24
C ASP A 7 -15.35 22.63 40.80
N ASP A 8 -15.55 22.51 39.49
CA ASP A 8 -16.14 21.35 38.81
C ASP A 8 -15.12 20.19 38.86
N THR A 9 -14.89 19.66 40.06
CA THR A 9 -13.89 18.63 40.39
C THR A 9 -14.50 17.22 40.44
N GLY A 10 -15.54 16.98 39.63
CA GLY A 10 -15.95 15.61 39.31
C GLY A 10 -14.98 15.01 38.29
N PRO A 11 -14.62 13.70 38.36
CA PRO A 11 -13.85 13.09 37.30
C PRO A 11 -14.59 13.26 35.97
N ASP A 12 -13.89 13.79 34.96
CA ASP A 12 -14.41 14.06 33.61
C ASP A 12 -15.26 12.87 33.12
N PRO A 13 -16.47 13.11 32.55
CA PRO A 13 -17.31 12.04 32.01
C PRO A 13 -16.55 11.07 31.08
N VAL A 14 -15.56 11.55 30.34
CA VAL A 14 -14.69 10.72 29.50
C VAL A 14 -13.82 9.80 30.35
N SER A 15 -13.17 10.33 31.38
CA SER A 15 -12.30 9.57 32.30
C SER A 15 -13.08 8.47 33.02
N ARG A 16 -14.31 8.75 33.49
CA ARG A 16 -15.18 7.74 34.11
C ARG A 16 -15.54 6.61 33.14
N LEU A 17 -15.75 6.92 31.86
CA LEU A 17 -16.05 5.90 30.85
C LEU A 17 -14.82 5.03 30.55
N VAL A 18 -13.62 5.61 30.57
CA VAL A 18 -12.35 4.90 30.40
C VAL A 18 -12.07 3.99 31.60
N GLU A 19 -12.24 4.48 32.82
CA GLU A 19 -12.15 3.67 34.05
C GLU A 19 -13.13 2.49 34.01
N ARG A 20 -14.39 2.74 33.61
CA ARG A 20 -15.38 1.68 33.41
C ARG A 20 -14.93 0.68 32.34
N LEU A 21 -14.27 1.11 31.26
CA LEU A 21 -13.74 0.18 30.25
C LEU A 21 -12.66 -0.75 30.86
N ILE A 22 -11.84 -0.22 31.76
CA ILE A 22 -10.74 -0.93 32.40
C ILE A 22 -11.28 -1.91 33.45
N GLU A 23 -12.12 -1.44 34.35
CA GLU A 23 -12.53 -2.16 35.57
C GLU A 23 -13.80 -2.99 35.40
N ALA A 24 -14.64 -2.71 34.40
CA ALA A 24 -15.97 -3.33 34.35
C ALA A 24 -15.93 -4.86 34.18
N PRO A 25 -16.88 -5.57 34.82
CA PRO A 25 -17.21 -6.95 34.48
C PRO A 25 -17.73 -7.03 33.04
N SER A 26 -17.58 -8.22 32.43
CA SER A 26 -17.81 -8.47 30.99
C SER A 26 -19.17 -7.98 30.46
N THR A 27 -20.20 -7.95 31.30
CA THR A 27 -21.58 -7.53 30.96
C THR A 27 -21.70 -6.03 30.68
N ARG A 28 -20.94 -5.17 31.36
CA ARG A 28 -21.00 -3.70 31.20
C ARG A 28 -19.95 -3.14 30.23
N LEU A 29 -18.98 -3.97 29.84
CA LEU A 29 -17.89 -3.61 28.94
C LEU A 29 -18.38 -3.21 27.55
N ALA A 30 -19.33 -3.96 26.99
CA ALA A 30 -19.86 -3.66 25.66
C ALA A 30 -20.57 -2.31 25.62
N GLN A 31 -21.27 -1.95 26.70
CA GLN A 31 -21.98 -0.68 26.84
C GLN A 31 -21.00 0.48 26.99
N ALA A 32 -20.02 0.38 27.90
CA ALA A 32 -18.99 1.41 28.09
C ALA A 32 -18.20 1.69 26.81
N ARG A 33 -17.84 0.63 26.08
CA ARG A 33 -17.15 0.74 24.80
C ARG A 33 -18.00 1.39 23.71
N ARG A 34 -19.27 0.99 23.58
CA ARG A 34 -20.19 1.62 22.60
C ARG A 34 -20.35 3.11 22.91
N ALA A 35 -20.50 3.47 24.18
CA ALA A 35 -20.59 4.86 24.60
C ALA A 35 -19.33 5.65 24.19
N LEU A 36 -18.12 5.11 24.45
CA LEU A 36 -16.86 5.75 24.05
C LEU A 36 -16.71 5.89 22.53
N VAL A 37 -17.13 4.89 21.76
CA VAL A 37 -17.06 4.93 20.29
C VAL A 37 -18.05 5.96 19.70
N GLN A 38 -19.22 6.14 20.33
CA GLN A 38 -20.25 7.08 19.88
C GLN A 38 -20.00 8.52 20.33
N LEU A 39 -19.29 8.73 21.43
CA LEU A 39 -18.97 10.05 21.97
C LEU A 39 -18.11 10.84 20.98
N GLN A 40 -18.57 11.95 20.40
CA GLN A 40 -17.77 12.71 19.42
C GLN A 40 -16.70 13.63 20.04
N ASP A 41 -16.49 13.56 21.36
CA ASP A 41 -15.51 14.38 22.05
C ASP A 41 -14.07 14.04 21.63
N GLU A 42 -13.30 15.06 21.25
CA GLU A 42 -11.89 14.94 20.87
C GLU A 42 -11.01 14.46 22.03
N ARG A 43 -11.39 14.79 23.28
CA ARG A 43 -10.67 14.43 24.49
C ARG A 43 -10.65 12.94 24.76
N ARG A 44 -11.58 12.17 24.19
CA ARG A 44 -11.66 10.71 24.37
C ARG A 44 -10.41 9.97 23.88
N VAL A 45 -9.82 10.45 22.78
CA VAL A 45 -8.63 9.83 22.20
C VAL A 45 -7.42 10.08 23.11
N GLY A 46 -7.30 11.32 23.61
CA GLY A 46 -6.27 11.69 24.59
C GLY A 46 -6.38 10.89 25.89
N ALA A 47 -7.60 10.78 26.44
CA ALA A 47 -7.86 10.00 27.65
C ALA A 47 -7.54 8.50 27.47
N LEU A 48 -7.94 7.91 26.33
CA LEU A 48 -7.61 6.52 26.01
C LEU A 48 -6.10 6.32 25.79
N ALA A 49 -5.40 7.25 25.15
CA ALA A 49 -3.96 7.19 24.96
C ALA A 49 -3.18 7.33 26.28
N ALA A 50 -3.66 8.18 27.19
CA ALA A 50 -3.12 8.29 28.55
C ALA A 50 -3.34 6.98 29.32
N ALA A 51 -4.55 6.42 29.29
CA ALA A 51 -4.87 5.16 29.93
C ALA A 51 -4.06 3.98 29.36
N LEU A 52 -3.82 3.96 28.05
CA LEU A 52 -2.96 2.98 27.40
C LEU A 52 -1.51 3.05 27.88
N SER A 53 -1.03 4.26 28.15
CA SER A 53 0.31 4.50 28.72
C SER A 53 0.38 4.08 30.21
N MET A 54 -0.72 4.21 30.96
CA MET A 54 -0.77 3.86 32.39
C MET A 54 -1.00 2.36 32.62
N HIS A 55 -1.88 1.69 31.87
CA HIS A 55 -2.26 0.29 32.09
C HIS A 55 -1.39 -0.71 31.32
N ARG A 56 -0.07 -0.54 31.36
CA ARG A 56 0.89 -1.46 30.71
C ARG A 56 1.11 -2.77 31.45
N THR A 57 0.76 -2.85 32.73
CA THR A 57 0.93 -4.04 33.56
C THR A 57 -0.20 -5.07 33.38
N SER A 58 -1.39 -4.60 33.01
CA SER A 58 -2.56 -5.44 32.81
C SER A 58 -2.82 -5.68 31.32
N ARG A 59 -2.45 -6.87 30.84
CA ARG A 59 -2.66 -7.28 29.45
C ARG A 59 -4.13 -7.21 29.02
N THR A 60 -5.07 -7.49 29.92
CA THR A 60 -6.51 -7.47 29.63
C THR A 60 -7.04 -6.05 29.47
N ALA A 61 -6.69 -5.14 30.39
CA ALA A 61 -7.04 -3.72 30.28
C ALA A 61 -6.43 -3.09 29.02
N TYR A 62 -5.15 -3.38 28.78
CA TYR A 62 -4.43 -2.93 27.60
C TYR A 62 -5.12 -3.37 26.29
N ALA A 63 -5.49 -4.65 26.18
CA ALA A 63 -6.19 -5.16 24.99
C ALA A 63 -7.56 -4.48 24.78
N ARG A 64 -8.29 -4.17 25.86
CA ARG A 64 -9.59 -3.47 25.78
C ARG A 64 -9.42 -2.05 25.24
N ILE A 65 -8.41 -1.32 25.72
CA ILE A 65 -8.13 0.06 25.28
C ILE A 65 -7.68 0.06 23.82
N VAL A 66 -6.73 -0.80 23.46
CA VAL A 66 -6.26 -0.97 22.07
C VAL A 66 -7.41 -1.28 21.12
N ARG A 67 -8.29 -2.21 21.50
CA ARG A 67 -9.47 -2.55 20.70
C ARG A 67 -10.40 -1.36 20.51
N THR A 68 -10.63 -0.58 21.57
CA THR A 68 -11.51 0.60 21.50
C THR A 68 -10.90 1.68 20.61
N LEU A 69 -9.59 1.93 20.69
CA LEU A 69 -8.88 2.85 19.78
C LEU A 69 -8.97 2.38 18.31
N CYS A 70 -8.84 1.08 18.05
CA CYS A 70 -9.01 0.53 16.70
C CYS A 70 -10.44 0.64 16.17
N GLU A 71 -11.45 0.51 17.05
CA GLU A 71 -12.88 0.66 16.72
C GLU A 71 -13.24 2.13 16.43
N ILE A 72 -12.65 3.10 17.15
CA ILE A 72 -12.81 4.54 16.86
C ILE A 72 -12.22 4.86 15.48
N GLY A 73 -10.98 4.42 15.22
CA GLY A 73 -10.36 4.54 13.90
C GLY A 73 -10.11 5.96 13.40
N ALA A 74 -10.23 6.97 14.26
CA ALA A 74 -9.85 8.35 13.98
C ALA A 74 -8.31 8.47 13.89
N ASP A 75 -7.81 9.45 13.12
CA ASP A 75 -6.38 9.58 12.84
C ASP A 75 -5.55 9.71 14.13
N GLY A 76 -5.98 10.56 15.07
CA GLY A 76 -5.31 10.68 16.37
C GLY A 76 -5.27 9.39 17.19
N ALA A 77 -6.27 8.49 17.03
CA ALA A 77 -6.27 7.20 17.71
C ALA A 77 -5.29 6.21 17.06
N LEU A 78 -5.15 6.27 15.73
CA LEU A 78 -4.20 5.46 14.98
C LEU A 78 -2.76 5.93 15.21
N GLU A 79 -2.54 7.24 15.29
CA GLU A 79 -1.26 7.85 15.65
C GLU A 79 -0.83 7.46 17.07
N ALA A 80 -1.74 7.50 18.04
CA ALA A 80 -1.45 7.07 19.40
C ALA A 80 -1.01 5.59 19.47
N LEU A 81 -1.68 4.71 18.69
CA LEU A 81 -1.29 3.30 18.59
C LEU A 81 0.06 3.12 17.89
N GLN A 82 0.35 3.92 16.87
CA GLN A 82 1.66 3.90 16.18
C GLN A 82 2.77 4.37 17.12
N ALA A 83 2.57 5.46 17.86
CA ALA A 83 3.52 5.94 18.86
C ALA A 83 3.78 4.87 19.94
N GLU A 84 2.75 4.17 20.39
CA GLU A 84 2.94 3.08 21.37
C GLU A 84 3.73 1.89 20.80
N LEU A 85 3.55 1.54 19.52
CA LEU A 85 4.32 0.47 18.87
C LEU A 85 5.83 0.73 18.85
N LEU A 86 6.24 2.00 18.88
CA LEU A 86 7.65 2.40 18.91
C LEU A 86 8.26 2.31 20.32
N ARG A 87 7.41 2.22 21.37
CA ARG A 87 7.88 2.15 22.75
C ARG A 87 8.47 0.77 23.11
N PRO A 88 9.48 0.72 24.00
CA PRO A 88 10.13 -0.52 24.45
C PRO A 88 9.18 -1.53 25.08
N ASP A 89 8.34 -1.05 26.00
CA ASP A 89 7.67 -1.90 26.99
C ASP A 89 6.21 -2.16 26.64
N CYS A 90 5.86 -2.08 25.35
CA CYS A 90 4.50 -2.27 24.89
C CYS A 90 4.19 -3.74 24.57
N TYR A 91 2.91 -4.11 24.70
CA TYR A 91 2.40 -5.38 24.17
C TYR A 91 2.16 -5.28 22.65
N HIS A 92 3.24 -5.11 21.88
CA HIS A 92 3.20 -4.91 20.43
C HIS A 92 2.36 -5.97 19.70
N ARG A 93 2.41 -7.24 20.11
CA ARG A 93 1.60 -8.31 19.49
C ARG A 93 0.10 -8.07 19.60
N THR A 94 -0.35 -7.48 20.71
CA THR A 94 -1.76 -7.15 20.94
C THR A 94 -2.20 -6.02 20.01
N ILE A 95 -1.39 -4.94 19.92
CA ILE A 95 -1.66 -3.82 19.01
C ILE A 95 -1.70 -4.32 17.56
N ILE A 96 -0.69 -5.07 17.13
CA ILE A 96 -0.57 -5.59 15.77
C ILE A 96 -1.77 -6.50 15.42
N ALA A 97 -2.18 -7.39 16.33
CA ALA A 97 -3.31 -8.28 16.10
C ALA A 97 -4.63 -7.52 15.92
N HIS A 98 -4.89 -6.49 16.74
CA HIS A 98 -6.11 -5.69 16.63
C HIS A 98 -6.09 -4.78 15.40
N LEU A 99 -4.98 -4.11 15.09
CA LEU A 99 -4.86 -3.33 13.85
C LEU A 99 -5.10 -4.20 12.61
N ALA A 100 -4.57 -5.43 12.60
CA ALA A 100 -4.81 -6.38 11.52
C ALA A 100 -6.28 -6.85 11.46
N ALA A 101 -6.93 -7.11 12.60
CA ALA A 101 -8.34 -7.48 12.67
C ALA A 101 -9.27 -6.38 12.11
N HIS A 102 -8.91 -5.12 12.33
CA HIS A 102 -9.62 -3.95 11.78
C HIS A 102 -9.11 -3.49 10.41
N ARG A 103 -8.28 -4.30 9.73
CA ARG A 103 -7.70 -4.01 8.41
C ARG A 103 -6.91 -2.68 8.32
N ARG A 104 -6.36 -2.21 9.43
CA ARG A 104 -5.56 -0.97 9.53
C ARG A 104 -4.09 -1.21 9.14
N TYR A 105 -3.86 -1.82 7.98
CA TYR A 105 -2.52 -2.23 7.54
C TYR A 105 -1.61 -1.05 7.21
N ALA A 106 -2.15 0.10 6.79
CA ALA A 106 -1.36 1.30 6.50
C ALA A 106 -0.56 1.77 7.73
N VAL A 107 -1.20 1.78 8.91
CA VAL A 107 -0.56 2.15 10.18
C VAL A 107 0.59 1.20 10.52
N LEU A 108 0.37 -0.10 10.36
CA LEU A 108 1.40 -1.12 10.57
C LEU A 108 2.59 -0.92 9.63
N LEU A 109 2.33 -0.58 8.37
CA LEU A 109 3.38 -0.36 7.38
C LEU A 109 4.17 0.92 7.64
N ASN A 110 3.50 1.98 8.09
CA ASN A 110 4.13 3.24 8.45
C ASN A 110 5.01 3.11 9.69
N ALA A 111 4.69 2.19 10.60
CA ALA A 111 5.47 1.94 11.81
C ALA A 111 6.76 1.13 11.57
N ILE A 112 6.85 0.32 10.51
CA ILE A 112 7.99 -0.57 10.23
C ILE A 112 9.36 0.14 10.28
N PRO A 113 9.57 1.28 9.62
CA PRO A 113 10.90 1.89 9.50
C PRO A 113 11.52 2.25 10.85
N ASP A 114 10.69 2.75 11.76
CA ASP A 114 11.13 3.24 13.07
C ASP A 114 10.98 2.17 14.16
N ALA A 115 10.29 1.08 13.85
CA ALA A 115 10.05 -0.01 14.77
C ALA A 115 11.30 -0.88 15.01
N ARG A 116 11.37 -1.46 16.20
CA ARG A 116 12.40 -2.44 16.57
C ARG A 116 12.24 -3.74 15.77
N ARG A 117 13.34 -4.48 15.57
CA ARG A 117 13.35 -5.76 14.84
C ARG A 117 12.27 -6.76 15.28
N ALA A 118 11.98 -6.85 16.58
CA ALA A 118 10.95 -7.76 17.09
C ALA A 118 9.53 -7.35 16.63
N VAL A 119 9.25 -6.04 16.62
CA VAL A 119 7.99 -5.44 16.17
C VAL A 119 7.87 -5.57 14.65
N GLN A 120 8.92 -5.24 13.90
CA GLN A 120 8.98 -5.43 12.45
C GLN A 120 8.66 -6.88 12.05
N ARG A 121 9.29 -7.87 12.68
CA ARG A 121 8.99 -9.30 12.46
C ARG A 121 7.55 -9.67 12.79
N ALA A 122 7.00 -9.12 13.87
CA ALA A 122 5.63 -9.40 14.29
C ALA A 122 4.61 -8.81 13.30
N ILE A 123 4.86 -7.59 12.80
CA ILE A 123 4.07 -6.95 11.75
C ILE A 123 4.12 -7.81 10.49
N ALA A 124 5.32 -8.15 10.03
CA ALA A 124 5.55 -8.93 8.82
C ALA A 124 4.79 -10.28 8.86
N ARG A 125 4.92 -11.03 9.97
CA ARG A 125 4.20 -12.30 10.18
C ARG A 125 2.69 -12.12 10.21
N THR A 126 2.20 -11.03 10.77
CA THR A 126 0.76 -10.78 10.87
C THR A 126 0.18 -10.44 9.50
N LEU A 127 0.87 -9.62 8.71
CA LEU A 127 0.50 -9.32 7.34
C LEU A 127 0.48 -10.60 6.47
N ALA A 128 1.49 -11.48 6.62
CA ALA A 128 1.52 -12.76 5.94
C ALA A 128 0.36 -13.71 6.32
N LYS A 129 -0.09 -13.67 7.58
CA LYS A 129 -1.21 -14.49 8.09
C LYS A 129 -2.59 -14.00 7.67
N GLY A 130 -2.73 -12.80 7.13
CA GLY A 130 -4.01 -12.21 6.70
C GLY A 130 -4.79 -13.03 5.65
N ARG A 131 -4.15 -14.07 5.06
CA ARG A 131 -4.70 -15.16 4.24
C ARG A 131 -5.60 -14.82 3.03
N VAL A 132 -5.92 -13.57 2.77
CA VAL A 132 -6.61 -13.10 1.54
C VAL A 132 -6.10 -11.69 1.23
N GLY A 133 -5.73 -11.42 -0.04
CA GLY A 133 -5.35 -10.13 -0.69
C GLY A 133 -4.88 -8.95 0.16
N ALA A 134 -5.72 -8.51 1.10
CA ALA A 134 -5.52 -7.39 2.01
C ALA A 134 -4.20 -7.37 2.80
N GLY A 135 -3.49 -8.50 2.96
CA GLY A 135 -2.14 -8.52 3.57
C GLY A 135 -1.00 -8.35 2.56
N VAL A 136 -1.17 -8.84 1.33
CA VAL A 136 -0.12 -8.86 0.29
C VAL A 136 -0.05 -7.51 -0.43
N GLY A 137 -1.19 -6.95 -0.81
CA GLY A 137 -1.26 -5.64 -1.48
C GLY A 137 -0.53 -4.54 -0.71
N PRO A 138 -0.76 -4.38 0.60
CA PRO A 138 -0.03 -3.40 1.41
C PRO A 138 1.48 -3.67 1.50
N ILE A 139 1.94 -4.93 1.65
CA ILE A 139 3.38 -5.25 1.64
C ILE A 139 4.01 -4.84 0.30
N CYS A 140 3.36 -5.16 -0.81
CA CYS A 140 3.81 -4.80 -2.16
C CYS A 140 3.82 -3.27 -2.38
N ARG A 141 2.88 -2.53 -1.79
CA ARG A 141 2.86 -1.06 -1.82
C ARG A 141 3.98 -0.46 -0.98
N HIS A 142 4.24 -0.97 0.23
CA HIS A 142 5.37 -0.52 1.04
C HIS A 142 6.70 -0.68 0.30
N ALA A 143 6.85 -1.77 -0.47
CA ALA A 143 8.00 -1.95 -1.35
C ALA A 143 8.13 -0.90 -2.48
N ARG A 144 7.06 -0.18 -2.92
CA ARG A 144 7.23 1.01 -3.82
C ARG A 144 7.81 2.19 -3.08
N TYR A 145 7.27 2.49 -1.89
CA TYR A 145 7.44 3.80 -1.28
C TYR A 145 8.84 4.05 -0.68
N LYS A 146 9.69 3.03 -0.54
CA LYS A 146 11.02 3.17 0.09
C LYS A 146 12.21 2.68 -0.74
N ASN A 147 12.17 2.84 -2.08
CA ASN A 147 13.34 2.70 -2.97
C ASN A 147 14.26 1.50 -2.66
N GLY A 148 13.69 0.28 -2.53
CA GLY A 148 14.50 -0.94 -2.53
C GLY A 148 15.41 -1.17 -1.32
N ALA A 149 15.34 -0.36 -0.25
CA ALA A 149 15.86 -0.77 1.05
C ALA A 149 14.97 -1.91 1.55
N THR A 150 15.28 -3.09 1.03
CA THR A 150 14.42 -4.26 1.09
C THR A 150 14.46 -4.73 2.53
N ASP A 151 13.47 -4.31 3.32
CA ASP A 151 13.38 -4.76 4.71
C ASP A 151 13.28 -6.28 4.68
N ARG A 152 14.36 -6.92 5.15
CA ARG A 152 14.53 -8.38 5.16
C ARG A 152 13.29 -9.05 5.76
N PHE A 153 12.61 -8.40 6.69
CA PHE A 153 11.39 -8.92 7.32
C PHE A 153 10.19 -8.94 6.37
N MET A 154 10.04 -7.96 5.47
CA MET A 154 8.99 -7.99 4.44
C MET A 154 9.24 -9.11 3.42
N VAL A 155 10.50 -9.34 3.03
CA VAL A 155 10.89 -10.48 2.18
C VAL A 155 10.61 -11.80 2.89
N GLU A 156 11.00 -11.92 4.16
CA GLU A 156 10.72 -13.11 4.97
C GLU A 156 9.20 -13.35 5.13
N ALA A 157 8.40 -12.29 5.27
CA ALA A 157 6.94 -12.41 5.33
C ALA A 157 6.32 -12.87 4.00
N LEU A 158 6.77 -12.32 2.88
CA LEU A 158 6.31 -12.76 1.56
C LEU A 158 6.69 -14.23 1.29
N ARG A 159 7.90 -14.66 1.68
CA ARG A 159 8.32 -16.07 1.63
C ARG A 159 7.48 -16.96 2.56
N ALA A 160 7.07 -16.44 3.72
CA ALA A 160 6.25 -17.17 4.68
C ALA A 160 4.75 -17.21 4.29
N TYR A 161 4.30 -16.40 3.33
CA TYR A 161 2.90 -16.36 2.89
C TYR A 161 2.43 -17.68 2.27
N GLY A 162 3.32 -18.38 1.56
CA GLY A 162 3.02 -19.67 0.95
C GLY A 162 3.88 -19.95 -0.29
N SER A 163 3.40 -20.84 -1.16
CA SER A 163 4.07 -21.10 -2.42
C SER A 163 4.10 -19.83 -3.30
N PRO A 164 5.15 -19.65 -4.13
CA PRO A 164 5.25 -18.51 -5.04
C PRO A 164 3.99 -18.27 -5.88
N GLY A 165 3.37 -19.33 -6.41
CA GLY A 165 2.14 -19.23 -7.18
C GLY A 165 0.95 -18.73 -6.36
N ARG A 166 0.84 -19.14 -5.09
CA ARG A 166 -0.21 -18.66 -4.18
C ARG A 166 -0.07 -17.16 -3.89
N LEU A 167 1.16 -16.66 -3.81
CA LEU A 167 1.41 -15.23 -3.62
C LEU A 167 0.92 -14.41 -4.83
N VAL A 168 1.19 -14.90 -6.05
CA VAL A 168 0.70 -14.28 -7.29
C VAL A 168 -0.82 -14.35 -7.36
N ASP A 169 -1.42 -15.51 -7.08
CA ASP A 169 -2.87 -15.67 -7.06
C ASP A 169 -3.53 -14.71 -6.05
N ALA A 170 -2.92 -14.54 -4.86
CA ALA A 170 -3.43 -13.61 -3.85
C ALA A 170 -3.40 -12.14 -4.30
N VAL A 171 -2.43 -11.75 -5.14
CA VAL A 171 -2.40 -10.40 -5.74
C VAL A 171 -3.49 -10.25 -6.80
N LEU A 172 -3.72 -11.29 -7.61
CA LEU A 172 -4.77 -11.30 -8.63
C LEU A 172 -6.17 -11.29 -8.02
N GLU A 173 -6.36 -11.95 -6.87
CA GLU A 173 -7.61 -12.00 -6.10
C GLU A 173 -7.87 -10.73 -5.28
N ASP A 174 -6.88 -9.85 -5.13
CA ASP A 174 -7.05 -8.61 -4.37
C ASP A 174 -7.84 -7.59 -5.17
N ASN A 175 -9.15 -7.52 -4.90
CA ASN A 175 -10.08 -6.56 -5.50
C ASN A 175 -9.82 -5.11 -5.08
N ALA A 176 -9.00 -4.87 -4.04
CA ALA A 176 -8.63 -3.51 -3.64
C ALA A 176 -7.53 -2.92 -4.53
N LEU A 177 -6.85 -3.74 -5.35
CA LEU A 177 -5.83 -3.30 -6.28
C LEU A 177 -6.42 -3.04 -7.66
N SER A 178 -6.08 -1.89 -8.24
CA SER A 178 -6.25 -1.66 -9.67
C SER A 178 -5.37 -2.60 -10.49
N ASP A 179 -5.70 -2.78 -11.78
CA ASP A 179 -4.91 -3.65 -12.67
C ASP A 179 -3.44 -3.21 -12.75
N MET A 180 -3.17 -1.90 -12.76
CA MET A 180 -1.79 -1.35 -12.71
C MET A 180 -1.07 -1.63 -11.40
N GLU A 181 -1.76 -1.51 -10.26
CA GLU A 181 -1.17 -1.83 -8.96
C GLU A 181 -0.87 -3.33 -8.80
N ARG A 182 -1.68 -4.21 -9.39
CA ARG A 182 -1.42 -5.66 -9.42
C ARG A 182 -0.13 -5.96 -10.18
N ILE A 183 0.07 -5.35 -11.35
CA ILE A 183 1.28 -5.55 -12.15
C ILE A 183 2.51 -5.00 -11.42
N ASP A 184 2.40 -3.79 -10.86
CA ASP A 184 3.45 -3.21 -10.04
C ASP A 184 3.82 -4.11 -8.86
N ALA A 185 2.83 -4.71 -8.20
CA ALA A 185 3.04 -5.65 -7.11
C ALA A 185 3.75 -6.94 -7.58
N ILE A 186 3.27 -7.55 -8.66
CA ILE A 186 3.84 -8.77 -9.25
C ILE A 186 5.29 -8.55 -9.68
N MET A 187 5.58 -7.44 -10.39
CA MET A 187 6.92 -7.09 -10.84
C MET A 187 7.87 -6.91 -9.66
N ARG A 188 7.47 -6.19 -8.60
CA ARG A 188 8.32 -6.06 -7.41
C ARG A 188 8.57 -7.40 -6.74
N VAL A 189 7.53 -8.21 -6.56
CA VAL A 189 7.65 -9.53 -5.92
C VAL A 189 8.58 -10.45 -6.73
N ARG A 190 8.60 -10.31 -8.06
CA ARG A 190 9.58 -10.96 -8.95
C ARG A 190 11.01 -10.48 -8.69
N ASP A 191 11.20 -9.18 -8.55
CA ASP A 191 12.53 -8.58 -8.34
C ASP A 191 13.09 -8.84 -6.93
N LEU A 192 12.23 -9.18 -5.97
CA LEU A 192 12.65 -9.54 -4.62
C LEU A 192 13.43 -10.86 -4.60
N PRO A 193 14.65 -10.88 -4.03
CA PRO A 193 15.50 -12.05 -4.05
C PRO A 193 14.82 -13.20 -3.31
N GLY A 194 14.69 -14.34 -4.00
CA GLY A 194 14.21 -15.60 -3.41
C GLY A 194 12.72 -15.66 -3.05
N VAL A 195 11.89 -14.68 -3.43
CA VAL A 195 10.44 -14.70 -3.16
C VAL A 195 9.69 -15.55 -4.20
N LEU A 196 9.85 -15.24 -5.49
CA LEU A 196 9.28 -16.06 -6.58
C LEU A 196 10.25 -17.13 -7.11
N ARG A 197 11.17 -17.59 -6.26
CA ARG A 197 12.20 -18.56 -6.69
C ARG A 197 11.51 -19.80 -7.28
N ARG A 198 11.93 -20.20 -8.49
CA ARG A 198 11.41 -21.38 -9.23
C ARG A 198 9.98 -21.23 -9.79
N LEU A 199 9.35 -20.06 -9.70
CA LEU A 199 8.09 -19.81 -10.39
C LEU A 199 8.36 -19.26 -11.79
N ASP A 200 7.90 -19.97 -12.81
CA ASP A 200 7.75 -19.41 -14.15
C ASP A 200 6.49 -18.54 -14.17
N LEU A 201 6.69 -17.24 -13.97
CA LEU A 201 5.60 -16.27 -13.84
C LEU A 201 4.80 -16.11 -15.14
N ASP A 202 5.47 -16.13 -16.29
CA ASP A 202 4.83 -16.08 -17.61
C ASP A 202 3.90 -17.28 -17.80
N ARG A 203 4.40 -18.49 -17.52
CA ARG A 203 3.59 -19.70 -17.60
C ARG A 203 2.46 -19.70 -16.57
N HIS A 204 2.70 -19.23 -15.34
CA HIS A 204 1.70 -19.18 -14.28
C HIS A 204 0.53 -18.26 -14.65
N LEU A 205 0.81 -17.04 -15.11
CA LEU A 205 -0.21 -16.09 -15.57
C LEU A 205 -0.98 -16.64 -16.78
N THR A 206 -0.28 -17.25 -17.73
CA THR A 206 -0.89 -17.89 -18.92
C THR A 206 -1.83 -19.04 -18.55
N VAL A 207 -1.48 -19.86 -17.57
CA VAL A 207 -2.34 -20.97 -17.13
C VAL A 207 -3.58 -20.41 -16.41
N ARG A 208 -3.42 -19.41 -15.55
CA ARG A 208 -4.53 -18.78 -14.82
C ARG A 208 -5.48 -18.01 -15.72
N SER A 209 -5.00 -17.48 -16.84
CA SER A 209 -5.79 -16.72 -17.80
C SER A 209 -6.73 -17.58 -18.68
N ARG A 210 -6.56 -18.90 -18.69
CA ARG A 210 -7.36 -19.83 -19.53
C ARG A 210 -8.72 -20.23 -18.97
N GLY A 211 -9.04 -19.86 -17.73
CA GLY A 211 -10.32 -20.21 -17.09
C GLY A 211 -11.48 -19.28 -17.48
N ALA A 212 -12.70 -19.65 -17.06
CA ALA A 212 -13.91 -18.82 -17.20
C ALA A 212 -14.26 -18.03 -15.93
N THR A 213 -13.39 -18.04 -14.92
CA THR A 213 -13.63 -17.39 -13.63
C THR A 213 -13.30 -15.89 -13.66
N SER A 214 -13.82 -15.13 -12.69
CA SER A 214 -13.43 -13.72 -12.49
C SER A 214 -11.92 -13.56 -12.32
N LEU A 215 -11.29 -14.50 -11.59
CA LEU A 215 -9.83 -14.61 -11.48
C LEU A 215 -9.16 -14.72 -12.84
N ALA A 216 -9.68 -15.56 -13.74
CA ALA A 216 -9.11 -15.74 -15.06
C ALA A 216 -9.23 -14.48 -15.92
N ALA A 217 -10.31 -13.71 -15.77
CA ALA A 217 -10.45 -12.40 -16.44
C ALA A 217 -9.43 -11.38 -15.92
N THR A 218 -9.19 -11.33 -14.60
CA THR A 218 -8.14 -10.48 -14.00
C THR A 218 -6.75 -10.94 -14.41
N ALA A 219 -6.51 -12.26 -14.42
CA ALA A 219 -5.25 -12.85 -14.87
C ALA A 219 -4.97 -12.55 -16.35
N ARG A 220 -5.99 -12.62 -17.24
CA ARG A 220 -5.87 -12.22 -18.65
C ARG A 220 -5.40 -10.78 -18.80
N ARG A 221 -6.09 -9.84 -18.14
CA ARG A 221 -5.73 -8.42 -18.18
C ARG A 221 -4.32 -8.18 -17.64
N THR A 222 -4.00 -8.83 -16.52
CA THR A 222 -2.68 -8.72 -15.88
C THR A 222 -1.57 -9.33 -16.75
N ASP A 223 -1.81 -10.46 -17.43
CA ASP A 223 -0.85 -11.13 -18.33
C ASP A 223 -0.52 -10.27 -19.55
N VAL A 224 -1.52 -9.66 -20.18
CA VAL A 224 -1.32 -8.72 -21.32
C VAL A 224 -0.42 -7.56 -20.90
N LEU A 225 -0.81 -6.84 -19.85
CA LEU A 225 -0.07 -5.68 -19.38
C LEU A 225 1.32 -6.03 -18.80
N TYR A 226 1.45 -7.20 -18.15
CA TYR A 226 2.73 -7.70 -17.69
C TYR A 226 3.68 -7.97 -18.87
N ARG A 227 3.19 -8.59 -19.94
CA ARG A 227 3.96 -8.83 -21.16
C ARG A 227 4.33 -7.54 -21.85
N GLU A 228 3.40 -6.60 -21.98
CA GLU A 228 3.70 -5.26 -22.52
C GLU A 228 4.85 -4.62 -21.74
N ARG A 229 4.75 -4.60 -20.40
CA ARG A 229 5.77 -3.96 -19.54
C ARG A 229 7.11 -4.68 -19.48
N THR A 230 7.14 -5.99 -19.73
CA THR A 230 8.37 -6.78 -19.70
C THR A 230 9.01 -6.97 -21.08
N ARG A 231 8.23 -6.81 -22.17
CA ARG A 231 8.70 -6.86 -23.56
C ARG A 231 9.06 -5.49 -24.10
N LEU A 232 8.48 -4.41 -23.58
CA LEU A 232 8.91 -3.06 -23.88
C LEU A 232 10.20 -2.75 -23.12
N VAL A 233 11.32 -3.00 -23.81
CA VAL A 233 12.62 -2.32 -23.66
C VAL A 233 13.43 -2.63 -22.39
N ARG A 234 14.61 -3.23 -22.58
CA ARG A 234 15.70 -3.23 -21.56
C ARG A 234 16.81 -2.25 -21.98
N PRO A 235 17.39 -1.47 -21.05
CA PRO A 235 18.68 -0.81 -21.28
C PRO A 235 19.78 -1.88 -21.42
N ALA A 236 20.61 -1.78 -22.45
CA ALA A 236 21.74 -2.68 -22.65
C ALA A 236 22.88 -2.35 -21.66
N ALA A 237 23.43 -3.36 -20.99
CA ALA A 237 24.51 -3.20 -20.00
C ALA A 237 25.89 -2.82 -20.60
N SER A 238 25.98 -2.56 -21.91
CA SER A 238 27.26 -2.35 -22.62
C SER A 238 27.17 -1.30 -23.74
N SER A 239 26.38 -0.24 -23.55
CA SER A 239 26.30 0.88 -24.50
C SER A 239 26.91 2.11 -23.87
N THR A 240 28.09 2.49 -24.34
CA THR A 240 28.75 3.77 -24.01
C THR A 240 27.97 5.00 -24.47
N ASP A 241 26.95 4.84 -25.33
CA ASP A 241 26.16 5.95 -25.91
C ASP A 241 24.68 6.00 -25.50
N GLY A 242 24.27 5.33 -24.41
CA GLY A 242 22.99 5.64 -23.74
C GLY A 242 21.65 5.48 -24.49
N LEU A 243 21.61 5.06 -25.76
CA LEU A 243 20.38 5.09 -26.58
C LEU A 243 20.01 3.79 -27.33
N LEU A 244 20.64 2.66 -27.03
CA LEU A 244 20.30 1.41 -27.70
C LEU A 244 19.41 0.50 -26.85
N LEU A 245 18.11 0.55 -27.17
CA LEU A 245 17.08 -0.34 -26.68
C LEU A 245 17.20 -1.70 -27.39
N ARG A 246 17.30 -2.80 -26.64
CA ARG A 246 17.27 -4.15 -27.23
C ARG A 246 15.89 -4.80 -27.06
N PRO A 247 15.38 -5.52 -28.08
CA PRO A 247 14.21 -6.37 -27.94
C PRO A 247 14.50 -7.57 -27.04
N ALA A 248 13.48 -8.02 -26.31
CA ALA A 248 13.57 -9.19 -25.46
C ALA A 248 13.72 -10.48 -26.29
N LYS A 249 14.46 -11.44 -25.74
CA LYS A 249 14.80 -12.72 -26.38
C LYS A 249 13.52 -13.51 -26.73
N GLY A 250 13.36 -13.90 -28.01
CA GLY A 250 12.26 -14.74 -28.50
C GLY A 250 11.25 -14.06 -29.43
N VAL A 251 11.55 -12.88 -29.96
CA VAL A 251 10.78 -12.27 -31.06
C VAL A 251 11.43 -12.67 -32.38
N ASP A 252 10.68 -13.39 -33.22
CA ASP A 252 11.15 -13.80 -34.56
C ASP A 252 11.57 -12.59 -35.39
N ALA A 253 12.66 -12.75 -36.14
CA ALA A 253 13.33 -11.70 -36.90
C ALA A 253 12.37 -10.93 -37.84
N SER A 254 11.33 -11.60 -38.36
CA SER A 254 10.33 -11.02 -39.27
C SER A 254 9.40 -9.98 -38.61
N THR A 255 9.21 -10.03 -37.30
CA THR A 255 8.40 -9.04 -36.56
C THR A 255 9.26 -7.84 -36.14
N ASN A 256 10.56 -8.05 -35.94
CA ASN A 256 11.52 -7.01 -35.57
C ASN A 256 11.78 -6.03 -36.72
N GLU A 257 11.79 -6.47 -37.97
CA GLU A 257 11.96 -5.56 -39.11
C GLU A 257 10.78 -4.62 -39.30
N ARG A 258 9.56 -5.03 -38.92
CA ARG A 258 8.37 -4.17 -39.03
C ARG A 258 8.27 -3.07 -37.97
N LEU A 259 8.87 -3.28 -36.81
CA LEU A 259 8.83 -2.32 -35.70
C LEU A 259 10.01 -1.34 -35.72
N LEU A 260 11.04 -1.62 -36.52
CA LEU A 260 12.27 -0.82 -36.63
C LEU A 260 12.46 -0.14 -37.99
N ARG A 261 11.57 -0.36 -38.97
CA ARG A 261 11.56 0.44 -40.19
C ARG A 261 11.02 1.84 -39.88
N PRO A 262 11.74 2.92 -40.21
CA PRO A 262 11.11 4.22 -40.37
C PRO A 262 9.93 4.06 -41.32
N GLY A 263 8.79 4.68 -41.03
CA GLY A 263 7.61 4.59 -41.88
C GLY A 263 7.95 5.00 -43.31
N GLU A 264 8.02 4.02 -44.22
CA GLU A 264 7.96 4.28 -45.65
C GLU A 264 6.53 4.72 -45.95
N THR A 265 6.33 6.04 -46.03
CA THR A 265 5.17 6.59 -46.72
C THR A 265 5.20 6.10 -48.17
N PRO A 266 4.09 5.61 -48.73
CA PRO A 266 4.05 5.27 -50.15
C PRO A 266 4.33 6.55 -50.94
N SER A 267 5.40 6.52 -51.73
CA SER A 267 5.72 7.57 -52.69
C SER A 267 4.74 7.49 -53.86
N ASP A 268 3.78 8.41 -53.90
CA ASP A 268 3.19 8.89 -55.15
C ASP A 268 3.07 10.43 -55.04
N THR A 269 4.03 11.09 -55.70
CA THR A 269 3.97 12.39 -56.39
C THR A 269 3.08 13.51 -55.82
N THR A 270 3.67 14.60 -55.33
CA THR A 270 3.74 15.96 -55.97
C THR A 270 4.10 17.04 -54.94
N ASP A 271 5.13 17.83 -55.28
CA ASP A 271 5.47 19.21 -54.90
C ASP A 271 5.57 19.63 -53.41
N GLU A 272 6.82 19.89 -53.01
CA GLU A 272 7.19 20.68 -51.84
C GLU A 272 6.87 22.17 -52.08
N GLU A 273 5.85 22.72 -51.40
CA GLU A 273 5.77 24.16 -51.11
C GLU A 273 6.39 24.41 -49.73
N GLU A 274 7.56 25.06 -49.71
CA GLU A 274 8.14 25.60 -48.49
C GLU A 274 7.16 26.58 -47.82
N PRO A 275 6.93 26.50 -46.49
CA PRO A 275 6.04 27.43 -45.82
C PRO A 275 6.63 28.86 -45.86
N PRO A 276 5.80 29.89 -46.11
CA PRO A 276 6.28 31.25 -46.30
C PRO A 276 6.98 31.79 -45.05
N ARG A 277 8.09 32.50 -45.29
CA ARG A 277 8.88 33.16 -44.22
C ARG A 277 7.97 34.10 -43.42
N GLY A 278 7.87 33.86 -42.12
CA GLY A 278 7.00 34.60 -41.20
C GLY A 278 5.94 33.75 -40.50
N TRP A 279 5.75 32.49 -40.92
CA TRP A 279 4.79 31.56 -40.29
C TRP A 279 4.98 31.42 -38.77
N LEU A 280 6.23 31.43 -38.31
CA LEU A 280 6.58 31.32 -36.90
C LEU A 280 6.24 32.59 -36.12
N ALA A 281 6.35 33.77 -36.75
CA ALA A 281 5.95 35.04 -36.14
C ALA A 281 4.42 35.09 -35.98
N ASN A 282 3.67 34.66 -37.00
CA ASN A 282 2.21 34.61 -36.97
C ASN A 282 1.68 33.59 -35.94
N LEU A 283 2.36 32.45 -35.79
CA LEU A 283 2.01 31.44 -34.78
C LEU A 283 2.27 31.95 -33.35
N ILE A 284 3.38 32.67 -33.15
CA ILE A 284 3.73 33.25 -31.85
C ILE A 284 2.76 34.39 -31.50
N GLU A 285 2.34 35.20 -32.46
CA GLU A 285 1.37 36.29 -32.26
C GLU A 285 -0.05 35.76 -31.98
N ALA A 286 -0.47 34.69 -32.67
CA ALA A 286 -1.73 34.00 -32.40
C ALA A 286 -1.78 33.37 -31.00
N LEU A 287 -0.67 32.77 -30.56
CA LEU A 287 -0.55 32.24 -29.20
C LEU A 287 -0.54 33.36 -28.15
N ARG A 288 0.10 34.50 -28.43
CA ARG A 288 0.10 35.64 -27.51
C ARG A 288 -1.29 36.22 -27.30
N ASN A 289 -2.06 36.38 -28.37
CA ASN A 289 -3.43 36.89 -28.32
C ASN A 289 -4.40 35.94 -27.59
N ALA A 290 -4.17 34.63 -27.67
CA ALA A 290 -4.95 33.62 -26.95
C ALA A 290 -4.72 33.61 -25.43
N PHE A 291 -3.58 34.11 -24.96
CA PHE A 291 -3.23 34.15 -23.53
C PHE A 291 -3.48 35.51 -22.86
N THR A 292 -3.87 36.53 -23.62
CA THR A 292 -4.20 37.87 -23.10
C THR A 292 -5.68 38.21 -23.19
N ALA A 293 -6.51 37.31 -23.71
CA ALA A 293 -7.96 37.46 -23.74
C ALA A 293 -8.60 36.78 -22.50
N GLU A 294 -8.37 37.37 -21.34
CA GLU A 294 -9.24 37.30 -20.14
C GLU A 294 -9.63 38.72 -19.73
#